data_AF-A0A2H0LTC3-F1
#
_entry.id   AF-A0A2H0LTC3-F1
#
_cell.length_a   1.000
_cell.length_b   1.000
_cell.length_c   1.000
_cell.angle_alpha   90.00
_cell.angle_beta   90.00
_cell.angle_gamma   90.00
#
_symmetry.space_group_name_H-M   'P 1'
#
loop_
_entity.id
_entity.type
_entity.pdbx_description
1 polymer ?
#
loop_
_entity_poly.entity_id
_entity_poly.type
_entity_poly.pdbx_seq_one_letter_code
_entity_poly.pdbx_strand_id
1 'polypeptide(L)'
;MAHRQKKKRKPVITMGVELETYSIALPERRICRELHFPKRASIEKGERFTRDWSIGSEYNSKVFTSIRQAFFLLKSSLRKYLAFRDPENGSDTKYVIFPTGGWIDRFAGSHVHLAVDAKRFSYVEAQKLSTYIHDHIPFLIVLTASSPVWREEMTPYSSNRLLKGSHKYCQVTKRDFLYKHHFRELTFNRSSKKKPNTLEVRVCDSSIPEYLTAVLCVCKAVAERWKKHKRALTRTKHVNYLKARDNAIKNGARARLVWNNHWVSVADYTDLFFRKYEDELDQMDIPDDIIRIFKYLKKGWNQAELIRKTAVNARRFHRQTWQRRFAKKYAAAIEDLLDGNSFEQFAKHLGVRLPSIERTWLGRREANW
;
A
#
# COMPACT_ATOMS: atom_id res chain seq x y z
N MET A 1 28.22 41.48 18.65
CA MET A 1 27.63 40.13 18.86
C MET A 1 26.67 39.82 17.72
N ALA A 2 27.07 38.97 16.77
CA ALA A 2 26.24 38.62 15.62
C ALA A 2 25.11 37.66 16.04
N HIS A 3 23.87 38.12 15.89
CA HIS A 3 22.66 37.34 16.14
C HIS A 3 22.55 36.24 15.07
N ARG A 4 23.05 35.04 15.39
CA ARG A 4 22.88 33.84 14.56
C ARG A 4 21.38 33.52 14.46
N GLN A 5 20.73 34.03 13.42
CA GLN A 5 19.39 33.58 13.04
C GLN A 5 19.46 32.07 12.82
N LYS A 6 18.91 31.29 13.78
CA LYS A 6 18.68 29.87 13.60
C LYS A 6 17.77 29.71 12.37
N LYS A 7 18.34 29.34 11.22
CA LYS A 7 17.57 28.88 10.05
C LYS A 7 16.53 27.89 10.56
N LYS A 8 15.25 28.28 10.55
CA LYS A 8 14.14 27.39 10.92
C LYS A 8 14.26 26.17 10.00
N ARG A 9 14.63 25.02 10.58
CA ARG A 9 14.65 23.75 9.84
C ARG A 9 13.28 23.57 9.20
N LYS A 10 13.25 23.35 7.89
CA LYS A 10 12.00 23.06 7.20
C LYS A 10 11.33 21.88 7.92
N PRO A 11 10.03 21.97 8.21
CA PRO A 11 9.31 20.87 8.82
C PRO A 11 9.45 19.62 7.96
N VAL A 12 9.64 18.45 8.57
CA VAL A 12 9.88 17.19 7.84
C VAL A 12 8.74 16.23 8.11
N ILE A 13 8.08 15.79 7.04
CA ILE A 13 7.17 14.63 7.08
C ILE A 13 8.01 13.37 6.88
N THR A 14 7.92 12.47 7.86
CA THR A 14 8.55 11.16 7.79
C THR A 14 7.50 10.08 7.70
N MET A 15 7.81 9.02 6.97
CA MET A 15 6.88 7.92 6.68
C MET A 15 7.45 6.59 7.16
N GLY A 16 6.59 5.63 7.45
CA GLY A 16 6.95 4.24 7.67
C GLY A 16 5.83 3.32 7.19
N VAL A 17 6.18 2.07 6.92
CA VAL A 17 5.25 1.04 6.45
C VAL A 17 5.35 -0.17 7.36
N GLU A 18 4.21 -0.68 7.76
CA GLU A 18 4.04 -2.03 8.29
C GLU A 18 3.37 -2.88 7.20
N LEU A 19 3.91 -4.07 6.93
CA LEU A 19 3.42 -4.99 5.93
C LEU A 19 3.22 -6.36 6.57
N GLU A 20 1.97 -6.76 6.69
CA GLU A 20 1.60 -8.15 6.97
C GLU A 20 1.57 -8.92 5.65
N THR A 21 2.04 -10.16 5.62
CA THR A 21 2.06 -10.95 4.37
C THR A 21 1.86 -12.44 4.61
N TYR A 22 1.24 -13.08 3.61
CA TYR A 22 1.30 -14.53 3.44
C TYR A 22 2.70 -14.96 2.98
N SER A 23 2.93 -16.27 2.96
CA SER A 23 4.12 -16.92 2.44
C SER A 23 3.74 -17.90 1.34
N ILE A 24 4.65 -18.17 0.39
CA ILE A 24 4.57 -19.31 -0.52
C ILE A 24 5.65 -20.30 -0.11
N ALA A 25 5.25 -21.49 0.33
CA ALA A 25 6.15 -22.62 0.48
C ALA A 25 6.51 -23.14 -0.91
N LEU A 26 7.78 -22.98 -1.31
CA LEU A 26 8.23 -23.26 -2.67
C LEU A 26 8.25 -24.76 -3.04
N PRO A 27 8.61 -25.70 -2.14
CA PRO A 27 8.58 -27.13 -2.47
C PRO A 27 7.18 -27.59 -2.90
N GLU A 28 6.14 -27.25 -2.13
CA GLU A 28 4.76 -27.64 -2.41
C GLU A 28 4.02 -26.65 -3.34
N ARG A 29 4.61 -25.48 -3.57
CA ARG A 29 3.99 -24.32 -4.25
C ARG A 29 2.66 -23.95 -3.60
N ARG A 30 2.66 -23.92 -2.27
CA ARG A 30 1.46 -23.71 -1.46
C ARG A 30 1.51 -22.33 -0.82
N ILE A 31 0.42 -21.58 -0.95
CA ILE A 31 0.25 -20.33 -0.20
C ILE A 31 -0.15 -20.69 1.22
N CYS A 32 0.50 -20.09 2.20
CA CYS A 32 0.39 -20.43 3.61
C CYS A 32 0.66 -19.21 4.52
N ARG A 33 0.50 -19.42 5.83
CA ARG A 33 0.76 -18.43 6.89
C ARG A 33 2.00 -18.78 7.73
N GLU A 34 2.82 -19.70 7.23
CA GLU A 34 4.05 -20.14 7.89
C GLU A 34 5.04 -18.97 7.96
N LEU A 35 5.73 -18.89 9.10
CA LEU A 35 6.67 -17.82 9.38
C LEU A 35 7.96 -18.08 8.61
N HIS A 36 8.47 -17.03 8.00
CA HIS A 36 9.83 -17.03 7.48
C HIS A 36 10.47 -15.69 7.84
N PHE A 37 11.70 -15.73 8.33
CA PHE A 37 12.43 -14.54 8.76
C PHE A 37 13.75 -14.46 8.01
N PRO A 38 14.20 -13.26 7.62
CA PRO A 38 15.54 -13.10 7.07
C PRO A 38 16.59 -13.42 8.14
N LYS A 39 17.81 -13.76 7.69
CA LYS A 39 18.95 -13.96 8.60
C LYS A 39 19.14 -12.73 9.48
N ARG A 40 19.27 -12.92 10.79
CA ARG A 40 19.47 -11.82 11.76
C ARG A 40 20.60 -10.87 11.36
N ALA A 41 21.70 -11.39 10.82
CA ALA A 41 22.85 -10.61 10.35
C ALA A 41 22.54 -9.68 9.16
N SER A 42 21.47 -9.95 8.39
CA SER A 42 21.06 -9.11 7.25
C SER A 42 20.07 -8.00 7.62
N ILE A 43 19.56 -8.00 8.86
CA ILE A 43 18.59 -7.02 9.33
C ILE A 43 19.33 -5.72 9.66
N GLU A 44 18.93 -4.63 9.01
CA GLU A 44 19.57 -3.34 9.23
C GLU A 44 18.91 -2.57 10.38
N LYS A 45 19.67 -1.67 11.00
CA LYS A 45 19.19 -0.84 12.10
C LYS A 45 17.95 -0.04 11.68
N GLY A 46 16.84 -0.25 12.40
CA GLY A 46 15.57 0.43 12.15
C GLY A 46 14.54 -0.40 11.38
N GLU A 47 14.93 -1.55 10.83
CA GLU A 47 14.02 -2.54 10.26
C GLU A 47 13.62 -3.56 11.31
N ARG A 48 12.42 -4.13 11.20
CA ARG A 48 12.04 -5.30 11.99
C ARG A 48 11.26 -6.28 11.14
N PHE A 49 11.58 -7.55 11.34
CA PHE A 49 10.87 -8.68 10.79
C PHE A 49 10.29 -9.43 11.99
N THR A 50 8.97 -9.41 12.09
CA THR A 50 8.20 -9.78 13.29
C THR A 50 7.11 -10.77 12.92
N ARG A 51 6.53 -11.38 13.95
CA ARG A 51 5.36 -12.25 13.80
C ARG A 51 4.11 -11.42 14.05
N ASP A 52 3.16 -11.50 13.13
CA ASP A 52 1.77 -11.21 13.43
C ASP A 52 1.04 -12.54 13.72
N TRP A 53 0.35 -12.60 14.86
CA TRP A 53 -0.28 -13.82 15.33
C TRP A 53 -1.44 -14.29 14.44
N SER A 54 -2.04 -13.38 13.67
CA SER A 54 -3.21 -13.66 12.86
C SER A 54 -2.85 -14.12 11.45
N ILE A 55 -1.80 -13.57 10.83
CA ILE A 55 -1.49 -13.78 9.41
C ILE A 55 -0.15 -14.47 9.16
N GLY A 56 0.81 -14.38 10.09
CA GLY A 56 2.15 -14.96 9.94
C GLY A 56 3.24 -13.89 9.99
N SER A 57 3.78 -13.53 8.82
CA SER A 57 4.97 -12.67 8.73
C SER A 57 4.57 -11.19 8.69
N GLU A 58 5.26 -10.37 9.49
CA GLU A 58 5.12 -8.92 9.52
C GLU A 58 6.49 -8.27 9.27
N TYR A 59 6.51 -7.24 8.44
CA TYR A 59 7.67 -6.39 8.20
C TYR A 59 7.36 -4.96 8.62
N ASN A 60 8.21 -4.39 9.47
CA ASN A 60 8.21 -2.97 9.82
C ASN A 60 9.40 -2.29 9.16
N SER A 61 9.13 -1.30 8.33
CA SER A 61 10.17 -0.60 7.60
C SER A 61 11.00 0.35 8.46
N LYS A 62 12.17 0.73 7.92
CA LYS A 62 12.82 1.97 8.35
C LYS A 62 11.91 3.17 8.12
N VAL A 63 12.22 4.25 8.83
CA VAL A 63 11.61 5.55 8.57
C VAL A 63 12.20 6.14 7.29
N PHE A 64 11.32 6.62 6.41
CA PHE A 64 11.65 7.26 5.14
C PHE A 64 11.38 8.76 5.21
N THR A 65 12.16 9.56 4.48
CA THR A 65 11.95 11.01 4.32
C THR A 65 11.51 11.40 2.89
N SER A 66 11.81 10.57 1.88
CA SER A 66 11.41 10.79 0.48
C SER A 66 10.71 9.56 -0.12
N ILE A 67 9.99 9.77 -1.23
CA ILE A 67 9.32 8.69 -1.97
C ILE A 67 10.36 7.77 -2.63
N ARG A 68 11.38 8.33 -3.28
CA ARG A 68 12.50 7.56 -3.85
C ARG A 68 13.18 6.67 -2.80
N GLN A 69 13.44 7.20 -1.61
CA GLN A 69 14.02 6.42 -0.51
C GLN A 69 13.07 5.30 -0.07
N ALA A 70 11.77 5.59 0.08
CA ALA A 70 10.78 4.58 0.44
C ALA A 70 10.74 3.45 -0.59
N PHE A 71 10.71 3.78 -1.89
CA PHE A 71 10.69 2.78 -2.96
C PHE A 71 11.90 1.85 -2.90
N PHE A 72 13.10 2.44 -2.84
CA PHE A 72 14.36 1.70 -2.76
C PHE A 72 14.40 0.79 -1.52
N LEU A 73 14.13 1.35 -0.33
CA LEU A 73 14.25 0.61 0.92
C LEU A 73 13.17 -0.46 1.08
N LEU A 74 11.95 -0.24 0.57
CA LEU A 74 10.92 -1.29 0.59
C LEU A 74 11.35 -2.49 -0.25
N LYS A 75 11.86 -2.27 -1.48
CA LYS A 75 12.38 -3.37 -2.31
C LYS A 75 13.57 -4.07 -1.66
N SER A 76 14.60 -3.32 -1.27
CA SER A 76 15.84 -3.89 -0.71
C SER A 76 15.60 -4.66 0.59
N SER A 77 14.67 -4.19 1.43
CA SER A 77 14.35 -4.87 2.69
C SER A 77 13.51 -6.12 2.49
N LEU A 78 12.50 -6.07 1.61
CA LEU A 78 11.67 -7.24 1.33
C LEU A 78 12.45 -8.33 0.58
N ARG A 79 13.45 -7.95 -0.24
CA ARG A 79 14.37 -8.91 -0.87
C ARG A 79 15.06 -9.82 0.15
N LYS A 80 15.24 -9.38 1.40
CA LYS A 80 15.88 -10.17 2.47
C LYS A 80 15.08 -11.44 2.81
N TYR A 81 13.77 -11.46 2.55
CA TYR A 81 12.95 -12.67 2.69
C TYR A 81 13.34 -13.77 1.69
N LEU A 82 13.94 -13.42 0.54
CA LEU A 82 14.35 -14.37 -0.49
C LEU A 82 15.65 -15.10 -0.15
N ALA A 83 16.47 -14.52 0.73
CA ALA A 83 17.81 -15.00 1.07
C ALA A 83 17.81 -16.13 2.12
N PHE A 84 16.65 -16.50 2.67
CA PHE A 84 16.57 -17.48 3.76
C PHE A 84 16.09 -18.86 3.29
N ARG A 85 16.80 -19.89 3.76
CA ARG A 85 16.40 -21.30 3.78
C ARG A 85 16.23 -21.67 5.24
N ASP A 86 15.08 -22.24 5.61
CA ASP A 86 14.81 -22.64 6.99
C ASP A 86 15.65 -23.87 7.35
N PRO A 87 16.68 -23.77 8.21
CA PRO A 87 17.52 -24.91 8.54
C PRO A 87 16.79 -25.92 9.44
N GLU A 88 15.80 -25.47 10.22
CA GLU A 88 15.12 -26.31 11.22
C GLU A 88 14.06 -27.23 10.58
N ASN A 89 13.52 -26.84 9.43
CA ASN A 89 12.56 -27.64 8.65
C ASN A 89 13.19 -28.35 7.44
N GLY A 90 14.51 -28.56 7.44
CA GLY A 90 15.26 -29.22 6.38
C GLY A 90 15.77 -28.27 5.29
N SER A 91 16.90 -28.64 4.66
CA SER A 91 17.66 -27.81 3.70
C SER A 91 16.88 -27.33 2.47
N ASP A 92 15.71 -27.91 2.21
CA ASP A 92 14.86 -27.66 1.04
C ASP A 92 13.67 -26.74 1.33
N THR A 93 13.42 -26.40 2.59
CA THR A 93 12.28 -25.55 2.97
C THR A 93 12.59 -24.09 2.69
N LYS A 94 12.15 -23.64 1.50
CA LYS A 94 12.28 -22.25 1.02
C LYS A 94 10.92 -21.57 0.94
N TYR A 95 10.81 -20.38 1.52
CA TYR A 95 9.63 -19.53 1.47
C TYR A 95 9.91 -18.25 0.68
N VAL A 96 8.86 -17.67 0.10
CA VAL A 96 8.87 -16.30 -0.43
C VAL A 96 7.63 -15.56 0.04
N ILE A 97 7.74 -14.23 0.18
CA ILE A 97 6.58 -13.42 0.58
C ILE A 97 5.49 -13.42 -0.50
N PHE A 98 4.25 -13.33 -0.04
CA PHE A 98 3.07 -13.18 -0.89
C PHE A 98 2.20 -12.02 -0.39
N PRO A 99 2.55 -10.77 -0.73
CA PRO A 99 1.81 -9.60 -0.28
C PRO A 99 0.46 -9.50 -1.03
N THR A 100 -0.60 -9.96 -0.37
CA THR A 100 -1.99 -9.91 -0.82
C THR A 100 -2.92 -9.69 0.37
N GLY A 101 -4.01 -8.93 0.19
CA GLY A 101 -4.97 -8.66 1.27
C GLY A 101 -5.65 -9.90 1.85
N GLY A 102 -5.72 -11.00 1.09
CA GLY A 102 -6.44 -12.21 1.45
C GLY A 102 -6.20 -13.35 0.46
N TRP A 103 -6.22 -14.58 0.96
CA TRP A 103 -6.16 -15.79 0.14
C TRP A 103 -6.88 -16.97 0.80
N ILE A 104 -6.45 -17.35 2.00
CA ILE A 104 -6.94 -18.53 2.74
C ILE A 104 -8.07 -18.09 3.69
N ASP A 105 -7.76 -17.88 4.96
CA ASP A 105 -8.73 -17.71 6.05
C ASP A 105 -8.49 -16.47 6.93
N ARG A 106 -7.49 -15.65 6.58
CA ARG A 106 -7.05 -14.48 7.34
C ARG A 106 -6.74 -13.29 6.44
N PHE A 107 -6.71 -12.09 7.00
CA PHE A 107 -6.43 -10.89 6.22
C PHE A 107 -5.02 -10.40 6.49
N ALA A 108 -4.35 -9.91 5.45
CA ALA A 108 -3.06 -9.26 5.56
C ALA A 108 -3.21 -7.78 5.17
N GLY A 109 -2.87 -6.87 6.06
CA GLY A 109 -2.89 -5.44 5.82
C GLY A 109 -1.53 -4.84 5.49
N SER A 110 -1.57 -3.59 5.05
CA SER A 110 -0.44 -2.69 5.21
C SER A 110 -0.87 -1.44 5.93
N HIS A 111 -0.01 -0.94 6.82
CA HIS A 111 -0.24 0.27 7.58
C HIS A 111 0.78 1.33 7.19
N VAL A 112 0.29 2.53 6.89
CA VAL A 112 1.14 3.68 6.59
C VAL A 112 1.19 4.57 7.83
N HIS A 113 2.41 4.85 8.30
CA HIS A 113 2.67 5.70 9.44
C HIS A 113 3.20 7.05 8.97
N LEU A 114 2.54 8.13 9.38
CA LEU A 114 2.98 9.49 9.12
C LEU A 114 3.40 10.15 10.44
N ALA A 115 4.62 10.66 10.50
CA ALA A 115 5.09 11.49 11.58
C ALA A 115 5.46 12.88 11.05
N VAL A 116 5.24 13.90 11.86
CA VAL A 116 5.53 15.30 11.53
C VAL A 116 6.50 15.84 12.55
N ASP A 117 7.63 16.39 12.08
CA ASP A 117 8.64 17.05 12.92
C ASP A 117 9.20 16.15 14.04
N ALA A 118 9.36 14.85 13.76
CA ALA A 118 10.01 13.78 14.53
C ALA A 118 9.54 13.53 16.00
N LYS A 119 9.13 14.54 16.76
CA LYS A 119 8.67 14.43 18.16
C LYS A 119 7.52 15.37 18.51
N ARG A 120 7.19 16.34 17.64
CA ARG A 120 6.17 17.36 17.94
C ARG A 120 4.76 17.01 17.50
N PHE A 121 4.57 15.89 16.79
CA PHE A 121 3.26 15.54 16.25
C PHE A 121 2.26 15.18 17.36
N SER A 122 1.43 16.14 17.73
CA SER A 122 0.42 16.01 18.76
C SER A 122 -0.83 15.28 18.25
N TYR A 123 -1.66 14.78 19.18
CA TYR A 123 -2.96 14.20 18.82
C TYR A 123 -3.87 15.18 18.08
N VAL A 124 -3.86 16.47 18.46
CA VAL A 124 -4.67 17.51 17.81
C VAL A 124 -4.21 17.75 16.38
N GLU A 125 -2.90 17.76 16.14
CA GLU A 125 -2.36 17.85 14.78
C GLU A 125 -2.68 16.60 13.97
N ALA A 126 -2.57 15.41 14.58
CA ALA A 126 -2.93 14.16 13.93
C ALA A 126 -4.41 14.11 13.55
N GLN A 127 -5.30 14.62 14.41
CA GLN A 127 -6.73 14.74 14.13
C GLN A 127 -7.01 15.71 12.96
N LYS A 128 -6.29 16.83 12.89
CA LYS A 128 -6.39 17.77 11.76
C LYS A 128 -5.90 17.12 10.47
N LEU A 129 -4.77 16.43 10.50
CA LEU A 129 -4.24 15.71 9.33
C LEU A 129 -5.16 14.56 8.92
N SER A 130 -5.77 13.84 9.87
CA SER A 130 -6.70 12.75 9.57
C SER A 130 -7.91 13.24 8.79
N THR A 131 -8.42 14.46 9.05
CA THR A 131 -9.48 15.08 8.23
C THR A 131 -9.05 15.29 6.78
N TYR A 132 -7.78 15.63 6.54
CA TYR A 132 -7.27 15.84 5.18
C TYR A 132 -7.14 14.51 4.43
N ILE A 133 -6.72 13.45 5.11
CA ILE A 133 -6.54 12.11 4.53
C ILE A 133 -7.86 11.36 4.35
N HIS A 134 -8.82 11.56 5.25
CA HIS A 134 -10.08 10.82 5.31
C HIS A 134 -10.79 10.76 3.94
N ASP A 135 -10.88 11.90 3.25
CA ASP A 135 -11.62 11.99 1.99
C ASP A 135 -10.87 11.33 0.80
N HIS A 136 -9.61 10.92 1.00
CA HIS A 136 -8.80 10.16 0.05
C HIS A 136 -8.75 8.65 0.35
N ILE A 137 -9.28 8.18 1.50
CA ILE A 137 -9.26 6.75 1.86
C ILE A 137 -9.83 5.84 0.75
N PRO A 138 -10.98 6.15 0.10
CA PRO A 138 -11.47 5.31 -0.99
C PRO A 138 -10.47 5.17 -2.14
N PHE A 139 -9.69 6.21 -2.42
CA PHE A 139 -8.63 6.16 -3.43
C PHE A 139 -7.44 5.30 -2.98
N LEU A 140 -7.05 5.36 -1.70
CA LEU A 140 -6.02 4.47 -1.13
C LEU A 140 -6.44 2.99 -1.19
N ILE A 141 -7.72 2.71 -0.95
CA ILE A 141 -8.30 1.37 -1.08
C ILE A 141 -8.19 0.89 -2.54
N VAL A 142 -8.56 1.75 -3.50
CA VAL A 142 -8.45 1.42 -4.93
C VAL A 142 -7.01 1.10 -5.35
N LEU A 143 -6.05 1.90 -4.89
CA LEU A 143 -4.62 1.70 -5.17
C LEU A 143 -4.13 0.34 -4.70
N THR A 144 -4.48 -0.05 -3.47
CA THR A 144 -3.89 -1.23 -2.81
C THR A 144 -4.76 -2.47 -2.85
N ALA A 145 -6.01 -2.39 -3.30
CA ALA A 145 -6.87 -3.56 -3.42
C ALA A 145 -6.14 -4.69 -4.15
N SER A 146 -5.96 -5.81 -3.45
CA SER A 146 -5.11 -6.93 -3.89
C SER A 146 -5.68 -8.29 -3.52
N SER A 147 -6.91 -8.37 -3.00
CA SER A 147 -7.49 -9.62 -2.50
C SER A 147 -8.73 -10.08 -3.27
N PRO A 148 -8.63 -10.41 -4.57
CA PRO A 148 -9.75 -10.96 -5.36
C PRO A 148 -10.01 -12.45 -5.12
N VAL A 149 -9.13 -13.12 -4.37
CA VAL A 149 -9.26 -14.52 -3.93
C VAL A 149 -9.52 -14.54 -2.43
N TRP A 150 -10.45 -15.38 -1.98
CA TRP A 150 -10.74 -15.57 -0.57
C TRP A 150 -11.22 -16.99 -0.31
N ARG A 151 -10.72 -17.63 0.76
CA ARG A 151 -10.94 -19.06 1.01
C ARG A 151 -10.70 -19.89 -0.24
N GLU A 152 -9.62 -19.54 -0.94
CA GLU A 152 -9.20 -20.23 -2.15
C GLU A 152 -10.22 -20.16 -3.30
N GLU A 153 -11.17 -19.22 -3.24
CA GLU A 153 -12.17 -19.00 -4.26
C GLU A 153 -12.04 -17.61 -4.88
N MET A 154 -12.21 -17.55 -6.20
CA MET A 154 -12.33 -16.29 -6.92
C MET A 154 -13.62 -15.59 -6.54
N THR A 155 -13.55 -14.34 -6.07
CA THR A 155 -14.73 -13.54 -5.72
C THR A 155 -14.86 -12.34 -6.67
N PRO A 156 -16.04 -11.72 -6.82
CA PRO A 156 -16.19 -10.54 -7.68
C PRO A 156 -15.54 -9.28 -7.10
N TYR A 157 -15.07 -9.32 -5.86
CA TYR A 157 -14.61 -8.15 -5.11
C TYR A 157 -13.12 -7.87 -5.30
N SER A 158 -12.71 -6.62 -5.16
CA SER A 158 -11.30 -6.23 -5.29
C SER A 158 -10.54 -6.30 -3.96
N SER A 159 -11.21 -6.00 -2.85
CA SER A 159 -10.68 -6.21 -1.49
C SER A 159 -11.65 -7.05 -0.65
N ASN A 160 -11.42 -8.36 -0.57
CA ASN A 160 -12.13 -9.19 0.42
C ASN A 160 -11.74 -8.83 1.86
N ARG A 161 -10.51 -8.35 2.08
CA ARG A 161 -10.03 -7.90 3.39
C ARG A 161 -10.91 -6.81 3.97
N LEU A 162 -11.16 -5.74 3.23
CA LEU A 162 -12.00 -4.68 3.76
C LEU A 162 -13.46 -5.07 3.74
N LEU A 163 -13.95 -5.76 2.70
CA LEU A 163 -15.35 -6.20 2.65
C LEU A 163 -15.75 -6.98 3.90
N LYS A 164 -14.90 -7.93 4.32
CA LYS A 164 -15.17 -8.81 5.44
C LYS A 164 -14.55 -8.34 6.74
N GLY A 165 -13.50 -7.53 6.72
CA GLY A 165 -12.79 -7.04 7.91
C GLY A 165 -13.29 -5.72 8.47
N SER A 166 -14.08 -4.95 7.71
CA SER A 166 -14.52 -3.59 8.11
C SER A 166 -15.36 -3.54 9.39
N HIS A 167 -15.97 -4.65 9.82
CA HIS A 167 -16.74 -4.66 11.07
C HIS A 167 -15.86 -4.88 12.31
N LYS A 168 -14.66 -5.45 12.16
CA LYS A 168 -13.84 -5.93 13.28
C LYS A 168 -12.43 -5.35 13.34
N TYR A 169 -11.72 -5.25 12.21
CA TYR A 169 -10.27 -4.96 12.21
C TYR A 169 -9.88 -3.69 11.42
N CYS A 170 -10.82 -3.08 10.69
CA CYS A 170 -10.62 -1.83 9.96
C CYS A 170 -11.94 -1.03 9.92
N GLN A 171 -12.48 -0.73 11.10
CA GLN A 171 -13.73 -0.05 11.30
C GLN A 171 -13.71 1.38 10.77
N VAL A 172 -14.80 1.73 10.09
CA VAL A 172 -14.98 3.04 9.48
C VAL A 172 -14.76 4.15 10.50
N THR A 173 -14.02 5.17 10.09
CA THR A 173 -13.81 6.40 10.89
C THR A 173 -14.73 7.52 10.41
N LYS A 174 -15.25 8.33 11.33
CA LYS A 174 -15.98 9.55 10.97
C LYS A 174 -14.97 10.67 10.68
N ARG A 175 -15.29 11.51 9.70
CA ARG A 175 -14.55 12.74 9.41
C ARG A 175 -14.46 13.58 10.69
N ASP A 176 -13.31 14.21 10.92
CA ASP A 176 -13.01 15.03 12.11
C ASP A 176 -12.88 14.28 13.44
N PHE A 177 -13.02 12.95 13.44
CA PHE A 177 -12.78 12.12 14.62
C PHE A 177 -11.55 11.24 14.41
N LEU A 178 -10.66 11.18 15.42
CA LEU A 178 -9.51 10.29 15.42
C LEU A 178 -9.59 9.38 16.64
N TYR A 179 -9.56 8.07 16.43
CA TYR A 179 -9.59 7.13 17.55
C TYR A 179 -8.16 6.85 18.04
N LYS A 180 -8.04 6.55 19.34
CA LYS A 180 -6.81 6.01 19.95
C LYS A 180 -6.78 4.48 20.00
N HIS A 181 -7.90 3.84 19.65
CA HIS A 181 -8.05 2.39 19.67
C HIS A 181 -7.56 1.78 18.35
N HIS A 182 -6.84 0.67 18.48
CA HIS A 182 -6.50 -0.19 17.36
C HIS A 182 -7.78 -0.74 16.70
N PHE A 183 -7.74 -1.00 15.39
CA PHE A 183 -8.86 -1.47 14.53
C PHE A 183 -9.71 -0.42 13.81
N ARG A 184 -9.29 0.84 13.75
CA ARG A 184 -9.94 1.89 12.93
C ARG A 184 -9.14 2.16 11.67
N GLU A 185 -9.77 2.77 10.67
CA GLU A 185 -9.08 3.15 9.42
C GLU A 185 -7.94 4.15 9.64
N LEU A 186 -8.14 5.07 10.58
CA LEU A 186 -7.18 6.07 11.00
C LEU A 186 -7.01 6.00 12.51
N THR A 187 -5.76 5.90 12.97
CA THR A 187 -5.43 5.76 14.39
C THR A 187 -4.28 6.67 14.78
N PHE A 188 -4.32 7.24 15.99
CA PHE A 188 -3.16 7.91 16.56
C PHE A 188 -2.32 6.95 17.40
N ASN A 189 -1.09 6.69 16.97
CA ASN A 189 -0.13 5.90 17.73
C ASN A 189 0.78 6.83 18.54
N ARG A 190 0.73 6.68 19.86
CA ARG A 190 1.60 7.40 20.79
C ARG A 190 3.04 6.91 20.70
N SER A 191 3.96 7.82 20.95
CA SER A 191 5.39 7.57 20.94
C SER A 191 5.75 6.54 21.99
N SER A 192 6.75 5.73 21.69
CA SER A 192 7.48 4.91 22.66
C SER A 192 8.93 5.38 22.73
N LYS A 193 9.74 4.81 23.64
CA LYS A 193 11.19 5.10 23.73
C LYS A 193 11.91 5.02 22.36
N LYS A 194 11.38 4.25 21.40
CA LYS A 194 12.01 3.99 20.09
C LYS A 194 11.19 4.45 18.87
N LYS A 195 9.95 4.92 19.01
CA LYS A 195 9.08 5.32 17.88
C LYS A 195 8.43 6.69 18.16
N PRO A 196 8.39 7.61 17.18
CA PRO A 196 7.70 8.90 17.34
C PRO A 196 6.17 8.73 17.35
N ASN A 197 5.44 9.79 17.69
CA ASN A 197 3.99 9.83 17.50
C ASN A 197 3.68 9.73 15.99
N THR A 198 2.71 8.91 15.60
CA THR A 198 2.32 8.78 14.19
C THR A 198 0.82 8.75 14.02
N LEU A 199 0.34 9.31 12.90
CA LEU A 199 -0.97 9.00 12.34
C LEU A 199 -0.82 7.75 11.49
N GLU A 200 -1.58 6.73 11.80
CA GLU A 200 -1.56 5.45 11.12
C GLU A 200 -2.79 5.32 10.21
N VAL A 201 -2.55 4.92 8.96
CA VAL A 201 -3.58 4.64 7.94
C VAL A 201 -3.62 3.13 7.69
N ARG A 202 -4.73 2.48 7.99
CA ARG A 202 -4.85 1.01 8.06
C ARG A 202 -5.66 0.36 6.95
N VAL A 203 -6.11 1.17 5.99
CA VAL A 203 -7.05 0.75 4.95
C VAL A 203 -6.40 -0.06 3.82
N CYS A 204 -5.08 -0.12 3.76
CA CYS A 204 -4.41 -0.77 2.64
C CYS A 204 -4.44 -2.29 2.80
N ASP A 205 -4.81 -3.00 1.73
CA ASP A 205 -4.50 -4.43 1.64
C ASP A 205 -2.98 -4.59 1.54
N SER A 206 -2.47 -5.73 2.03
CA SER A 206 -1.08 -6.13 1.78
C SER A 206 -0.79 -6.11 0.28
N SER A 207 0.27 -5.41 -0.11
CA SER A 207 0.56 -5.09 -1.52
C SER A 207 2.06 -5.08 -1.79
N ILE A 208 2.43 -5.20 -3.06
CA ILE A 208 3.83 -5.07 -3.51
C ILE A 208 4.37 -3.64 -3.27
N PRO A 209 5.70 -3.44 -3.19
CA PRO A 209 6.33 -2.14 -2.89
C PRO A 209 5.84 -0.97 -3.74
N GLU A 210 5.53 -1.20 -5.01
CA GLU A 210 5.08 -0.20 -5.97
C GLU A 210 3.77 0.45 -5.53
N TYR A 211 2.76 -0.35 -5.18
CA TYR A 211 1.45 0.17 -4.74
C TYR A 211 1.52 0.78 -3.34
N LEU A 212 2.35 0.24 -2.44
CA LEU A 212 2.58 0.84 -1.13
C LEU A 212 3.25 2.21 -1.26
N THR A 213 4.22 2.33 -2.16
CA THR A 213 4.89 3.61 -2.44
C THR A 213 3.93 4.61 -3.11
N ALA A 214 3.05 4.15 -4.01
CA ALA A 214 2.00 5.01 -4.58
C ALA A 214 1.05 5.55 -3.49
N VAL A 215 0.69 4.75 -2.49
CA VAL A 215 -0.06 5.24 -1.32
C VAL A 215 0.75 6.24 -0.51
N LEU A 216 2.05 6.00 -0.29
CA LEU A 216 2.93 6.97 0.36
C LEU A 216 2.97 8.31 -0.41
N CYS A 217 2.95 8.28 -1.75
CA CYS A 217 2.84 9.49 -2.56
C CYS A 217 1.55 10.27 -2.22
N VAL A 218 0.39 9.59 -2.21
CA VAL A 218 -0.88 10.25 -1.91
C VAL A 218 -0.87 10.83 -0.49
N CYS A 219 -0.50 10.01 0.50
CA CYS A 219 -0.46 10.40 1.90
C CYS A 219 0.50 11.57 2.15
N LYS A 220 1.69 11.55 1.54
CA LYS A 220 2.68 12.62 1.69
C LYS A 220 2.24 13.91 1.00
N ALA A 221 1.69 13.88 -0.22
CA ALA A 221 1.21 15.10 -0.87
C ALA A 221 0.09 15.78 -0.05
N VAL A 222 -0.83 14.97 0.49
CA VAL A 222 -1.89 15.45 1.39
C VAL A 222 -1.32 16.06 2.68
N ALA A 223 -0.32 15.40 3.28
CA ALA A 223 0.33 15.88 4.49
C ALA A 223 1.17 17.15 4.27
N GLU A 224 1.90 17.26 3.17
CA GLU A 224 2.68 18.45 2.79
C GLU A 224 1.75 19.65 2.62
N ARG A 225 0.60 19.45 1.96
CA ARG A 225 -0.41 20.49 1.81
C ARG A 225 -0.95 20.98 3.15
N TRP A 226 -1.35 20.06 4.01
CA TRP A 226 -1.81 20.35 5.36
C TRP A 226 -0.74 21.12 6.15
N LYS A 227 0.53 20.70 6.04
CA LYS A 227 1.65 21.30 6.76
C LYS A 227 1.95 22.73 6.30
N LYS A 228 1.72 23.02 5.02
CA LYS A 228 1.76 24.37 4.44
C LYS A 228 0.54 25.23 4.81
N HIS A 229 -0.34 24.74 5.69
CA HIS A 229 -1.60 25.40 6.09
C HIS A 229 -2.55 25.72 4.92
N LYS A 230 -2.39 25.03 3.78
CA LYS A 230 -3.29 25.15 2.65
C LYS A 230 -4.58 24.38 2.93
N ARG A 231 -5.72 24.89 2.46
CA ARG A 231 -7.04 24.22 2.61
C ARG A 231 -7.03 22.83 1.96
N ALA A 232 -7.75 21.89 2.56
CA ALA A 232 -8.05 20.59 1.94
C ALA A 232 -8.75 20.79 0.58
N LEU A 233 -8.37 19.99 -0.43
CA LEU A 233 -8.87 20.12 -1.80
C LEU A 233 -10.17 19.38 -2.09
N THR A 234 -10.51 18.44 -1.21
CA THR A 234 -11.74 17.67 -1.28
C THR A 234 -12.44 17.71 0.08
N ARG A 235 -13.76 17.84 0.06
CA ARG A 235 -14.64 17.71 1.22
C ARG A 235 -15.86 16.88 0.86
N THR A 236 -15.91 15.65 1.36
CA THR A 236 -16.96 14.69 1.03
C THR A 236 -17.93 14.53 2.20
N LYS A 237 -19.24 14.57 1.93
CA LYS A 237 -20.28 14.22 2.91
C LYS A 237 -20.08 12.78 3.36
N HIS A 238 -20.23 12.50 4.65
CA HIS A 238 -19.93 11.17 5.21
C HIS A 238 -20.71 10.03 4.51
N VAL A 239 -21.97 10.26 4.14
CA VAL A 239 -22.76 9.29 3.37
C VAL A 239 -22.15 8.97 2.00
N ASN A 240 -21.61 9.96 1.31
CA ASN A 240 -20.94 9.78 0.02
C ASN A 240 -19.59 9.07 0.19
N TYR A 241 -18.88 9.38 1.29
CA TYR A 241 -17.66 8.67 1.68
C TYR A 241 -17.92 7.17 1.88
N LEU A 242 -18.95 6.81 2.66
CA LEU A 242 -19.32 5.41 2.89
C LEU A 242 -19.62 4.68 1.57
N LYS A 243 -20.42 5.30 0.70
CA LYS A 243 -20.74 4.74 -0.62
C LYS A 243 -19.50 4.60 -1.51
N ALA A 244 -18.63 5.60 -1.53
CA ALA A 244 -17.40 5.58 -2.33
C ALA A 244 -16.42 4.51 -1.83
N ARG A 245 -16.31 4.37 -0.50
CA ARG A 245 -15.54 3.33 0.16
C ARG A 245 -16.02 1.93 -0.22
N ASP A 246 -17.32 1.66 -0.13
CA ASP A 246 -17.88 0.37 -0.54
C ASP A 246 -17.71 0.11 -2.03
N ASN A 247 -17.82 1.15 -2.87
CA ASN A 247 -17.57 1.04 -4.30
C ASN A 247 -16.10 0.70 -4.59
N ALA A 248 -15.16 1.34 -3.90
CA ALA A 248 -13.72 1.04 -3.97
C ALA A 248 -13.40 -0.41 -3.59
N ILE A 249 -13.99 -0.90 -2.49
CA ILE A 249 -13.81 -2.28 -2.01
C ILE A 249 -14.28 -3.30 -3.05
N LYS A 250 -15.45 -3.06 -3.65
CA LYS A 250 -16.06 -3.98 -4.61
C LYS A 250 -15.34 -3.93 -5.96
N ASN A 251 -15.13 -2.72 -6.49
CA ASN A 251 -14.79 -2.53 -7.90
C ASN A 251 -13.33 -2.15 -8.17
N GLY A 252 -12.55 -1.82 -7.13
CA GLY A 252 -11.11 -1.51 -7.28
C GLY A 252 -10.88 -0.40 -8.30
N ALA A 253 -9.97 -0.63 -9.26
CA ALA A 253 -9.66 0.34 -10.32
C ALA A 253 -10.85 0.73 -11.22
N ARG A 254 -11.96 -0.03 -11.18
CA ARG A 254 -13.22 0.28 -11.90
C ARG A 254 -14.25 1.01 -11.04
N ALA A 255 -13.88 1.41 -9.82
CA ALA A 255 -14.79 2.09 -8.91
C ALA A 255 -15.19 3.50 -9.39
N ARG A 256 -16.25 4.02 -8.79
CA ARG A 256 -16.54 5.46 -8.77
C ARG A 256 -16.20 6.01 -7.39
N LEU A 257 -15.50 7.13 -7.37
CA LEU A 257 -15.05 7.83 -6.17
C LEU A 257 -15.73 9.19 -6.08
N VAL A 258 -15.51 9.91 -4.98
CA VAL A 258 -16.17 11.20 -4.74
C VAL A 258 -15.13 12.29 -4.52
N TRP A 259 -15.20 13.34 -5.34
CA TRP A 259 -14.40 14.55 -5.20
C TRP A 259 -15.34 15.74 -4.99
N ASN A 260 -15.28 16.42 -3.84
CA ASN A 260 -16.19 17.51 -3.49
C ASN A 260 -17.69 17.18 -3.69
N ASN A 261 -18.11 15.96 -3.32
CA ASN A 261 -19.46 15.43 -3.52
C ASN A 261 -19.88 15.10 -4.96
N HIS A 262 -18.98 15.22 -5.93
CA HIS A 262 -19.21 14.76 -7.30
C HIS A 262 -18.63 13.38 -7.52
N TRP A 263 -19.42 12.48 -8.13
CA TRP A 263 -19.02 11.12 -8.45
C TRP A 263 -18.19 11.06 -9.73
N VAL A 264 -16.92 10.68 -9.59
CA VAL A 264 -15.94 10.62 -10.68
C VAL A 264 -15.40 9.19 -10.86
N SER A 265 -14.89 8.86 -12.03
CA SER A 265 -14.17 7.58 -12.21
C SER A 265 -12.84 7.60 -11.46
N VAL A 266 -12.22 6.44 -11.24
CA VAL A 266 -10.84 6.36 -10.70
C VAL A 266 -9.85 7.09 -11.61
N ALA A 267 -10.02 7.01 -12.93
CA ALA A 267 -9.16 7.70 -13.88
C ALA A 267 -9.24 9.23 -13.70
N ASP A 268 -10.47 9.76 -13.63
CA ASP A 268 -10.70 11.19 -13.40
C ASP A 268 -10.21 11.61 -12.01
N TYR A 269 -10.41 10.79 -10.98
CA TYR A 269 -9.91 11.08 -9.64
C TYR A 269 -8.38 11.17 -9.63
N THR A 270 -7.70 10.28 -10.36
CA THR A 270 -6.24 10.30 -10.50
C THR A 270 -5.79 11.61 -11.16
N ASP A 271 -6.46 12.04 -12.24
CA ASP A 271 -6.14 13.33 -12.89
C ASP A 271 -6.42 14.53 -12.00
N LEU A 272 -7.56 14.52 -11.30
CA LEU A 272 -7.89 15.55 -10.31
C LEU A 272 -6.83 15.62 -9.21
N PHE A 273 -6.37 14.48 -8.71
CA PHE A 273 -5.34 14.41 -7.68
C PHE A 273 -4.03 15.04 -8.17
N PHE A 274 -3.48 14.56 -9.29
CA PHE A 274 -2.22 15.07 -9.84
C PHE A 274 -2.29 16.55 -10.20
N ARG A 275 -3.41 17.00 -10.80
CA ARG A 275 -3.60 18.41 -11.17
C ARG A 275 -3.76 19.32 -9.95
N LYS A 276 -4.39 18.86 -8.87
CA LYS A 276 -4.69 19.73 -7.72
C LYS A 276 -3.59 19.72 -6.66
N TYR A 277 -2.80 18.64 -6.60
CA TYR A 277 -1.64 18.50 -5.72
C TYR A 277 -0.30 18.71 -6.44
N GLU A 278 -0.29 19.31 -7.64
CA GLU A 278 0.91 19.56 -8.47
C GLU A 278 2.08 20.15 -7.66
N ASP A 279 1.86 21.29 -6.99
CA ASP A 279 2.86 21.93 -6.10
C ASP A 279 3.48 21.00 -5.04
N GLU A 280 2.69 20.05 -4.55
CA GLU A 280 3.13 19.10 -3.53
C GLU A 280 3.88 17.93 -4.15
N LEU A 281 3.40 17.42 -5.28
CA LEU A 281 3.99 16.28 -6.00
C LEU A 281 5.34 16.63 -6.64
N ASP A 282 5.50 17.84 -7.20
CA ASP A 282 6.74 18.30 -7.82
C ASP A 282 7.93 18.30 -6.86
N GLN A 283 7.64 18.35 -5.55
CA GLN A 283 8.65 18.41 -4.49
C GLN A 283 9.04 17.03 -3.96
N MET A 284 8.40 15.96 -4.44
CA MET A 284 8.47 14.63 -3.80
C MET A 284 9.49 13.68 -4.42
N ASP A 285 10.11 14.04 -5.56
CA ASP A 285 11.07 13.20 -6.29
C ASP A 285 10.53 11.78 -6.48
N ILE A 286 9.41 11.68 -7.21
CA ILE A 286 8.65 10.45 -7.40
C ILE A 286 9.33 9.61 -8.50
N PRO A 287 9.73 8.35 -8.23
CA PRO A 287 10.29 7.49 -9.26
C PRO A 287 9.31 7.19 -10.39
N ASP A 288 9.80 7.09 -11.62
CA ASP A 288 9.00 6.82 -12.83
C ASP A 288 8.15 5.54 -12.70
N ASP A 289 8.68 4.48 -12.09
CA ASP A 289 7.92 3.26 -11.80
C ASP A 289 6.61 3.55 -11.05
N ILE A 290 6.64 4.50 -10.11
CA ILE A 290 5.48 4.88 -9.30
C ILE A 290 4.50 5.72 -10.11
N ILE A 291 4.98 6.60 -10.99
CA ILE A 291 4.13 7.30 -11.96
C ILE A 291 3.43 6.29 -12.87
N ARG A 292 4.15 5.27 -13.35
CA ARG A 292 3.60 4.22 -14.22
C ARG A 292 2.48 3.44 -13.52
N ILE A 293 2.56 3.20 -12.20
CA ILE A 293 1.45 2.64 -11.42
C ILE A 293 0.17 3.49 -11.53
N PHE A 294 0.27 4.81 -11.38
CA PHE A 294 -0.90 5.68 -11.54
C PHE A 294 -1.44 5.67 -12.98
N LYS A 295 -0.57 5.59 -13.99
CA LYS A 295 -0.99 5.45 -15.39
C LYS A 295 -1.73 4.13 -15.63
N TYR A 296 -1.26 3.02 -15.06
CA TYR A 296 -1.98 1.74 -15.09
C TYR A 296 -3.32 1.82 -14.36
N LEU A 297 -3.38 2.51 -13.22
CA LEU A 297 -4.62 2.70 -12.49
C LEU A 297 -5.67 3.44 -13.33
N LYS A 298 -5.27 4.48 -14.07
CA LYS A 298 -6.16 5.17 -15.04
C LYS A 298 -6.68 4.24 -16.13
N LYS A 299 -5.92 3.20 -16.49
CA LYS A 299 -6.35 2.17 -17.45
C LYS A 299 -7.17 1.05 -16.81
N GLY A 300 -7.56 1.19 -15.54
CA GLY A 300 -8.37 0.19 -14.83
C GLY A 300 -7.55 -0.97 -14.27
N TRP A 301 -6.24 -0.79 -14.06
CA TRP A 301 -5.35 -1.84 -13.55
C TRP A 301 -4.78 -1.50 -12.18
N ASN A 302 -4.98 -2.40 -11.24
CA ASN A 302 -4.30 -2.44 -9.94
C ASN A 302 -3.85 -3.89 -9.65
N GLN A 303 -3.29 -4.13 -8.45
CA GLN A 303 -2.83 -5.47 -8.08
C GLN A 303 -3.96 -6.51 -8.06
N ALA A 304 -5.17 -6.16 -7.62
CA ALA A 304 -6.31 -7.09 -7.64
C ALA A 304 -6.67 -7.54 -9.06
N GLU A 305 -6.68 -6.65 -10.06
CA GLU A 305 -6.98 -7.04 -11.44
C GLU A 305 -5.89 -7.96 -12.01
N LEU A 306 -4.62 -7.69 -11.67
CA LEU A 306 -3.49 -8.53 -12.07
C LEU A 306 -3.58 -9.95 -11.45
N ILE A 307 -3.82 -10.04 -10.14
CA ILE A 307 -4.00 -11.33 -9.44
C ILE A 307 -5.21 -12.06 -10.02
N ARG A 308 -6.33 -11.36 -10.23
CA ARG A 308 -7.56 -11.94 -10.79
C ARG A 308 -7.32 -12.58 -12.14
N LYS A 309 -6.72 -11.86 -13.09
CA LYS A 309 -6.44 -12.40 -14.43
C LYS A 309 -5.48 -13.59 -14.38
N THR A 310 -4.46 -13.51 -13.55
CA THR A 310 -3.50 -14.60 -13.36
C THR A 310 -4.19 -15.86 -12.83
N ALA A 311 -5.02 -15.72 -11.81
CA ALA A 311 -5.75 -16.83 -11.20
C ALA A 311 -6.79 -17.43 -12.16
N VAL A 312 -7.55 -16.60 -12.88
CA VAL A 312 -8.49 -17.06 -13.93
C VAL A 312 -7.76 -17.86 -15.01
N ASN A 313 -6.63 -17.35 -15.50
CA ASN A 313 -5.82 -18.06 -16.50
C ASN A 313 -5.31 -19.39 -15.94
N ALA A 314 -4.75 -19.41 -14.74
CA ALA A 314 -4.29 -20.66 -14.11
C ALA A 314 -5.44 -21.67 -13.93
N ARG A 315 -6.63 -21.22 -13.54
CA ARG A 315 -7.81 -22.07 -13.34
C ARG A 315 -8.36 -22.63 -14.64
N ARG A 316 -8.34 -21.84 -15.72
CA ARG A 316 -8.78 -22.27 -17.06
C ARG A 316 -7.96 -23.45 -17.58
N PHE A 317 -6.63 -23.41 -17.42
CA PHE A 317 -5.74 -24.45 -17.95
C PHE A 317 -5.47 -25.61 -16.97
N HIS A 318 -5.61 -25.38 -15.66
CA HIS A 318 -5.26 -26.36 -14.64
C HIS A 318 -6.23 -26.38 -13.46
N ARG A 319 -7.51 -26.67 -13.70
CA ARG A 319 -8.60 -26.55 -12.71
C ARG A 319 -8.30 -27.17 -11.33
N GLN A 320 -7.64 -28.32 -11.26
CA GLN A 320 -7.33 -28.99 -9.98
C GLN A 320 -6.09 -28.43 -9.27
N THR A 321 -5.12 -27.87 -10.00
CA THR A 321 -3.81 -27.45 -9.47
C THR A 321 -3.52 -25.97 -9.68
N TRP A 322 -4.55 -25.18 -9.99
CA TRP A 322 -4.42 -23.78 -10.40
C TRP A 322 -3.72 -22.91 -9.34
N GLN A 323 -3.98 -23.17 -8.05
CA GLN A 323 -3.33 -22.45 -6.96
C GLN A 323 -1.83 -22.70 -6.94
N ARG A 324 -1.39 -23.95 -7.10
CA ARG A 324 0.04 -24.31 -7.19
C ARG A 324 0.70 -23.66 -8.40
N ARG A 325 -0.02 -23.57 -9.52
CA ARG A 325 0.47 -22.91 -10.74
C ARG A 325 0.56 -21.40 -10.58
N PHE A 326 -0.43 -20.78 -9.94
CA PHE A 326 -0.43 -19.36 -9.57
C PHE A 326 0.75 -19.07 -8.64
N ALA A 327 0.89 -19.84 -7.55
CA ALA A 327 1.95 -19.68 -6.56
C ALA A 327 3.34 -19.81 -7.18
N LYS A 328 3.56 -20.78 -8.09
CA LYS A 328 4.81 -20.90 -8.85
C LYS A 328 5.14 -19.63 -9.64
N LYS A 329 4.18 -19.10 -10.38
CA LYS A 329 4.37 -17.89 -11.20
C LYS A 329 4.61 -16.67 -10.33
N TYR A 330 3.83 -16.52 -9.25
CA TYR A 330 3.96 -15.40 -8.33
C TYR A 330 5.30 -15.41 -7.62
N ALA A 331 5.77 -16.58 -7.16
CA ALA A 331 7.08 -16.72 -6.54
C ALA A 331 8.22 -16.21 -7.44
N ALA A 332 8.23 -16.63 -8.71
CA ALA A 332 9.21 -16.12 -9.67
C ALA A 332 9.05 -14.62 -9.94
N ALA A 333 7.81 -14.14 -10.05
CA ALA A 333 7.52 -12.73 -10.29
C ALA A 333 8.00 -11.84 -9.13
N ILE A 334 7.69 -12.21 -7.88
CA ILE A 334 8.05 -11.41 -6.71
C ILE A 334 9.56 -11.43 -6.45
N GLU A 335 10.24 -12.54 -6.74
CA GLU A 335 11.71 -12.60 -6.73
C GLU A 335 12.31 -11.55 -7.70
N ASP A 336 11.86 -11.57 -8.97
CA ASP A 336 12.33 -10.65 -10.01
C ASP A 336 12.03 -9.17 -9.68
N LEU A 337 10.84 -8.90 -9.14
CA LEU A 337 10.42 -7.54 -8.74
C LEU A 337 11.30 -6.97 -7.61
N LEU A 338 11.62 -7.80 -6.62
CA LEU A 338 12.43 -7.41 -5.46
C LEU A 338 13.93 -7.32 -5.80
N ASP A 339 14.37 -7.96 -6.87
CA ASP A 339 15.71 -7.78 -7.45
C ASP A 339 15.88 -6.45 -8.21
N GLY A 340 14.81 -5.65 -8.31
CA GLY A 340 14.85 -4.28 -8.84
C GLY A 340 14.12 -4.09 -10.17
N ASN A 341 13.53 -5.15 -10.73
CA ASN A 341 12.76 -5.05 -11.98
C ASN A 341 11.43 -4.29 -11.79
N SER A 342 10.80 -3.95 -12.91
CA SER A 342 9.61 -3.12 -12.94
C SER A 342 8.31 -3.91 -12.75
N PHE A 343 7.21 -3.19 -12.50
CA PHE A 343 5.87 -3.79 -12.41
C PHE A 343 5.43 -4.51 -13.70
N GLU A 344 5.89 -4.06 -14.87
CA GLU A 344 5.62 -4.70 -16.14
C GLU A 344 6.27 -6.09 -16.24
N GLN A 345 7.51 -6.22 -15.78
CA GLN A 345 8.18 -7.52 -15.73
C GLN A 345 7.48 -8.45 -14.74
N PHE A 346 7.08 -7.93 -13.58
CA PHE A 346 6.24 -8.67 -12.64
C PHE A 346 4.95 -9.18 -13.29
N ALA A 347 4.21 -8.32 -14.00
CA ALA A 347 2.99 -8.72 -14.70
C ALA A 347 3.25 -9.73 -15.84
N LYS A 348 4.37 -9.57 -16.56
CA LYS A 348 4.83 -10.50 -17.61
C LYS A 348 5.12 -11.88 -17.02
N HIS A 349 5.80 -11.98 -15.88
CA HIS A 349 6.05 -13.25 -15.18
C HIS A 349 4.75 -13.95 -14.76
N LEU A 350 3.72 -13.18 -14.39
CA LEU A 350 2.40 -13.71 -14.12
C LEU A 350 1.63 -14.14 -15.39
N GLY A 351 2.15 -13.82 -16.58
CA GLY A 351 1.53 -14.12 -17.87
C GLY A 351 0.36 -13.20 -18.20
N VAL A 352 0.44 -11.95 -17.77
CA VAL A 352 -0.60 -10.94 -17.98
C VAL A 352 -0.06 -9.78 -18.79
N ARG A 353 -0.68 -9.54 -19.95
CA ARG A 353 -0.36 -8.40 -20.81
C ARG A 353 -1.03 -7.14 -20.27
N LEU A 354 -0.22 -6.19 -19.84
CA LEU A 354 -0.69 -4.85 -19.43
C LEU A 354 -1.03 -3.99 -20.66
N PRO A 355 -1.96 -3.03 -20.54
CA PRO A 355 -2.25 -2.08 -21.61
C PRO A 355 -1.06 -1.14 -21.84
N SER A 356 -0.96 -0.55 -23.03
CA SER A 356 0.01 0.53 -23.25
C SER A 356 -0.37 1.77 -22.43
N ILE A 357 0.63 2.37 -21.79
CA ILE A 357 0.48 3.60 -20.99
C ILE A 357 1.25 4.80 -21.57
N GLU A 358 1.95 4.64 -22.68
CA GLU A 358 2.81 5.69 -23.27
C GLU A 358 2.05 6.98 -23.63
N ARG A 359 0.78 6.86 -24.03
CA ARG A 359 -0.12 7.99 -24.29
C ARG A 359 -1.11 8.22 -23.14
N THR A 360 -0.67 8.01 -21.90
CA THR A 360 -1.48 8.20 -20.69
C THR A 360 -0.83 9.26 -19.82
N TRP A 361 -1.43 10.45 -19.80
CA TRP A 361 -0.99 11.56 -18.96
C TRP A 361 -1.60 11.46 -17.57
N LEU A 362 -0.99 12.12 -16.59
CA LEU A 362 -1.53 12.31 -15.24
C LEU A 362 -1.82 13.80 -15.04
N GLY A 363 -3.05 14.16 -14.69
CA GLY A 363 -3.44 15.57 -14.55
C GLY A 363 -3.73 16.23 -15.90
N ARG A 364 -2.88 17.15 -16.34
CA ARG A 364 -3.02 17.81 -17.66
C ARG A 364 -2.23 17.06 -18.72
N ARG A 365 -2.65 17.15 -19.99
CA ARG A 365 -1.95 16.53 -21.12
C ARG A 365 -0.51 17.06 -21.29
N GLU A 366 -0.26 18.29 -20.88
CA GLU A 366 1.04 18.97 -20.95
C GLU A 366 1.93 18.71 -19.72
N ALA A 367 1.42 17.99 -18.72
CA ALA A 367 2.18 17.76 -17.49
C ALA A 367 3.27 16.70 -17.71
N ASN A 368 4.50 17.02 -17.30
CA ASN A 368 5.66 16.14 -17.40
C ASN A 368 5.70 15.21 -16.17
N TRP A 369 4.83 14.19 -16.17
CA TRP A 369 4.82 13.11 -15.18
C TRP A 369 5.27 11.77 -15.77
#